data_AF-A0A496LBQ4-F1
#
_entry.id   AF-A0A496LBQ4-F1
#
_cell.length_a   1.000
_cell.length_b   1.000
_cell.length_c   1.000
_cell.angle_alpha   90.00
_cell.angle_beta   90.00
_cell.angle_gamma   90.00
#
_symmetry.space_group_name_H-M   'P 1'
#
loop_
_entity.id
_entity.type
_entity.pdbx_description
1 polymer ?
#
loop_
_entity_poly.entity_id
_entity_poly.type
_entity_poly.pdbx_seq_one_letter_code
_entity_poly.pdbx_strand_id
1 'polypeptide(L)'
;SGKGGTSTRGHKGAKSRSGYSRKIGFEGGQMPLQRRLPKFGFNPISRTEYKGINLFALQALADEKKLNAVSVQTLIEAGMINKKQKVKILAKGELTAKLNVEAHAFSKTAQEAIEKAGGTVKIVE
;
A
#
# COMPACT_ATOMS: atom_id res chain seq x y z
N SER A 1 -30.16 3.33 34.59
CA SER A 1 -29.61 3.05 33.25
C SER A 1 -30.76 3.04 32.24
N GLY A 2 -30.76 3.90 31.22
CA GLY A 2 -31.89 4.06 30.29
C GLY A 2 -32.12 2.90 29.31
N LYS A 3 -31.64 1.69 29.63
CA LYS A 3 -31.66 0.49 28.78
C LYS A 3 -32.57 -0.62 29.34
N GLY A 4 -33.43 -0.31 30.32
CA GLY A 4 -34.40 -1.25 30.88
C GLY A 4 -35.51 -1.65 29.90
N GLY A 5 -36.34 -2.62 30.29
CA GLY A 5 -37.48 -3.10 29.48
C GLY A 5 -37.06 -4.08 28.38
N THR A 6 -36.71 -3.56 27.19
CA THR A 6 -36.36 -4.38 26.02
C THR A 6 -34.87 -4.43 25.71
N SER A 7 -34.02 -3.95 26.62
CA SER A 7 -32.55 -4.04 26.51
C SER A 7 -32.01 -3.64 25.13
N THR A 8 -32.49 -2.50 24.61
CA THR A 8 -32.15 -1.94 23.28
C THR A 8 -32.43 -2.84 22.06
N ARG A 9 -33.17 -3.94 22.20
CA ARG A 9 -33.52 -4.86 21.10
C ARG A 9 -34.92 -4.65 20.52
N GLY A 10 -35.70 -3.75 21.10
CA GLY A 10 -37.10 -3.52 20.73
C GLY A 10 -38.01 -4.68 21.09
N HIS A 11 -39.21 -4.73 20.48
CA HIS A 11 -40.23 -5.75 20.75
C HIS A 11 -39.96 -7.09 20.02
N LYS A 12 -41.00 -7.93 19.88
CA LYS A 12 -40.89 -9.29 19.36
C LYS A 12 -40.43 -9.29 17.89
N GLY A 13 -39.34 -9.99 17.60
CA GLY A 13 -38.80 -10.18 16.24
C GLY A 13 -37.58 -11.09 16.25
N ALA A 14 -37.13 -11.54 15.08
CA ALA A 14 -35.97 -12.45 14.99
C ALA A 14 -34.70 -11.84 15.62
N LYS A 15 -34.47 -10.53 15.42
CA LYS A 15 -33.32 -9.78 15.98
C LYS A 15 -33.33 -9.66 17.51
N SER A 16 -34.48 -9.81 18.16
CA SER A 16 -34.59 -9.67 19.61
C SER A 16 -34.43 -11.01 20.36
N ARG A 17 -34.38 -12.13 19.65
CA ARG A 17 -34.16 -13.47 20.21
C ARG A 17 -32.69 -13.72 20.57
N SER A 18 -32.47 -14.57 21.57
CA SER A 18 -31.13 -15.05 21.92
C SER A 18 -30.52 -15.82 20.73
N GLY A 19 -29.23 -15.65 20.49
CA GLY A 19 -28.51 -16.33 19.41
C GLY A 19 -28.75 -15.79 18.00
N TYR A 20 -29.48 -14.67 17.82
CA TYR A 20 -29.62 -14.06 16.51
C TYR A 20 -28.25 -13.59 15.97
N SER A 21 -27.91 -14.03 14.76
CA SER A 21 -26.79 -13.51 13.99
C SER A 21 -27.25 -13.17 12.57
N ARG A 22 -26.82 -12.00 12.08
CA ARG A 22 -27.12 -11.55 10.72
C ARG A 22 -26.10 -12.17 9.77
N LYS A 23 -26.58 -12.90 8.76
CA LYS A 23 -25.76 -13.32 7.62
C LYS A 23 -25.40 -12.06 6.80
N ILE A 24 -24.10 -11.76 6.68
CA ILE A 24 -23.62 -10.51 6.06
C ILE A 24 -24.11 -10.35 4.61
N GLY A 25 -24.13 -11.44 3.83
CA GLY A 25 -24.59 -11.45 2.43
C GLY A 25 -26.06 -11.82 2.24
N PHE A 26 -26.91 -11.77 3.27
CA PHE A 26 -28.34 -12.07 3.13
C PHE A 26 -29.16 -10.80 2.88
N GLU A 27 -29.83 -10.73 1.73
CA GLU A 27 -30.61 -9.58 1.26
C GLU A 27 -32.14 -9.82 1.35
N GLY A 28 -32.60 -10.61 2.34
CA GLY A 28 -34.04 -10.76 2.60
C GLY A 28 -34.78 -11.74 1.68
N GLY A 29 -34.06 -12.57 0.91
CA GLY A 29 -34.63 -13.62 0.06
C GLY A 29 -34.30 -13.50 -1.42
N GLN A 30 -33.91 -12.30 -1.89
CA GLN A 30 -33.39 -12.11 -3.24
C GLN A 30 -31.98 -12.68 -3.42
N MET A 31 -31.57 -12.87 -4.68
CA MET A 31 -30.20 -13.26 -5.01
C MET A 31 -29.20 -12.17 -4.61
N PRO A 32 -28.25 -12.47 -3.69
CA PRO A 32 -27.29 -11.48 -3.21
C PRO A 32 -26.39 -10.94 -4.31
N LEU A 33 -25.93 -9.69 -4.17
CA LEU A 33 -25.09 -9.03 -5.18
C LEU A 33 -23.83 -9.85 -5.55
N GLN A 34 -23.17 -10.46 -4.57
CA GLN A 34 -21.99 -11.32 -4.75
C GLN A 34 -22.24 -12.57 -5.62
N ARG A 35 -23.52 -12.94 -5.85
CA ARG A 35 -23.92 -14.04 -6.74
C ARG A 35 -24.48 -13.54 -8.07
N ARG A 36 -24.98 -12.30 -8.13
CA ARG A 36 -25.50 -11.68 -9.36
C ARG A 36 -24.38 -11.28 -10.30
N LEU A 37 -23.24 -10.83 -9.75
CA LEU A 37 -22.08 -10.42 -10.56
C LEU A 37 -21.20 -11.62 -10.93
N PRO A 38 -20.72 -11.70 -12.18
CA PRO A 38 -19.79 -12.76 -12.59
C PRO A 38 -18.42 -12.55 -11.93
N LYS A 39 -17.68 -13.66 -11.75
CA LYS A 39 -16.26 -13.60 -11.43
C LYS A 39 -15.47 -13.37 -12.71
N PHE A 40 -14.47 -12.48 -12.67
CA PHE A 40 -13.63 -12.15 -13.82
C PHE A 40 -12.14 -12.16 -13.44
N GLY A 41 -11.29 -12.48 -14.41
CA GLY A 41 -9.83 -12.47 -14.27
C GLY A 41 -9.23 -13.70 -13.57
N PHE A 42 -7.91 -13.66 -13.40
CA PHE A 42 -7.12 -14.65 -12.67
C PHE A 42 -5.97 -13.96 -11.94
N ASN A 43 -5.41 -14.62 -10.92
CA ASN A 43 -4.23 -14.14 -10.22
C ASN A 43 -2.97 -14.81 -10.81
N PRO A 44 -2.02 -14.06 -11.39
CA PRO A 44 -0.80 -14.63 -11.94
C PRO A 44 0.13 -15.17 -10.84
N ILE A 45 0.67 -16.38 -11.03
CA ILE A 45 1.53 -17.07 -10.05
C ILE A 45 2.86 -16.34 -9.84
N SER A 46 3.43 -15.79 -10.91
CA SER A 46 4.75 -15.14 -10.93
C SER A 46 4.68 -13.60 -10.80
N ARG A 47 3.64 -13.06 -10.14
CA ARG A 47 3.51 -11.61 -9.95
C ARG A 47 4.63 -11.07 -9.07
N THR A 48 5.49 -10.22 -9.63
CA THR A 48 6.46 -9.44 -8.86
C THR A 48 5.86 -8.09 -8.47
N GLU A 49 5.71 -7.87 -7.16
CA GLU A 49 5.23 -6.61 -6.61
C GLU A 49 6.40 -5.74 -6.17
N TYR A 50 6.39 -4.49 -6.63
CA TYR A 50 7.38 -3.49 -6.25
C TYR A 50 6.73 -2.47 -5.33
N LYS A 51 7.44 -2.11 -4.27
CA LYS A 51 7.12 -0.96 -3.45
C LYS A 51 7.61 0.30 -4.15
N GLY A 52 6.69 1.19 -4.51
CA GLY A 52 6.99 2.48 -5.11
C GLY A 52 7.53 3.46 -4.07
N ILE A 53 8.70 4.03 -4.32
CA ILE A 53 9.25 5.15 -3.54
C ILE A 53 9.44 6.34 -4.47
N ASN A 54 9.02 7.52 -4.01
CA ASN A 54 9.03 8.74 -4.82
C ASN A 54 10.25 9.63 -4.50
N LEU A 55 10.59 10.51 -5.43
CA LEU A 55 11.72 11.44 -5.29
C LEU A 55 11.61 12.35 -4.05
N PHE A 56 10.42 12.86 -3.72
CA PHE A 56 10.26 13.68 -2.51
C PHE A 56 10.65 12.94 -1.22
N ALA A 57 10.41 11.62 -1.16
CA ALA A 57 10.73 10.81 0.01
C ALA A 57 12.25 10.57 0.10
N LEU A 58 12.91 10.42 -1.06
CA LEU A 58 14.36 10.34 -1.14
C LEU A 58 15.03 11.66 -0.72
N GLN A 59 14.49 12.80 -1.17
CA GLN A 59 14.97 14.12 -0.78
C GLN A 59 14.85 14.33 0.74
N ALA A 60 13.67 14.06 1.31
CA ALA A 60 13.47 14.17 2.77
C ALA A 60 14.44 13.27 3.57
N LEU A 61 14.66 12.04 3.10
CA LEU A 61 15.60 11.11 3.72
C LEU A 61 17.06 11.57 3.59
N ALA A 62 17.43 12.15 2.46
CA ALA A 62 18.74 12.72 2.24
C ALA A 62 18.98 13.93 3.15
N ASP A 63 17.98 14.80 3.32
CA ASP A 63 18.07 15.99 4.16
C ASP A 63 18.15 15.64 5.65
N GLU A 64 17.35 14.67 6.10
CA GLU A 64 17.32 14.23 7.50
C GLU A 64 18.62 13.51 7.91
N LYS A 65 19.11 12.59 7.07
CA LYS A 65 20.26 11.74 7.39
C LYS A 65 21.58 12.22 6.77
N LYS A 66 21.58 13.31 6.01
CA LYS A 66 22.73 13.84 5.25
C LYS A 66 23.44 12.78 4.41
N LEU A 67 22.64 11.97 3.70
CA LEU A 67 23.13 10.85 2.91
C LEU A 67 23.38 11.26 1.46
N ASN A 68 24.54 10.86 0.93
CA ASN A 68 24.88 11.03 -0.49
C ASN A 68 24.57 9.78 -1.34
N ALA A 69 24.28 8.66 -0.68
CA ALA A 69 23.95 7.39 -1.31
C ALA A 69 22.76 6.73 -0.62
N VAL A 70 21.80 6.23 -1.40
CA VAL A 70 20.61 5.52 -0.94
C VAL A 70 20.63 4.12 -1.53
N SER A 71 20.89 3.13 -0.68
CA SER A 71 20.80 1.71 -1.02
C SER A 71 19.52 1.08 -0.47
N VAL A 72 19.20 -0.14 -0.93
CA VAL A 72 18.08 -0.93 -0.38
C VAL A 72 18.18 -1.07 1.14
N GLN A 73 19.39 -1.22 1.68
CA GLN A 73 19.64 -1.33 3.11
C GLN A 73 19.29 -0.02 3.85
N THR A 74 19.68 1.14 3.32
CA THR A 74 19.34 2.44 3.91
C THR A 74 17.83 2.68 3.96
N LEU A 75 17.10 2.18 2.95
CA LEU A 75 15.63 2.25 2.91
C LEU A 75 14.98 1.31 3.94
N ILE A 76 15.59 0.16 4.25
CA ILE A 76 15.13 -0.73 5.32
C ILE A 76 15.34 -0.05 6.69
N GLU A 77 16.51 0.52 6.92
CA GLU A 77 16.86 1.21 8.17
C GLU A 77 16.03 2.48 8.39
N ALA A 78 15.60 3.13 7.31
CA ALA A 78 14.64 4.23 7.36
C ALA A 78 13.18 3.77 7.57
N GLY A 79 12.92 2.46 7.66
CA GLY A 79 11.56 1.91 7.79
C GLY A 79 10.70 2.06 6.53
N MET A 80 11.29 2.46 5.40
CA MET A 80 10.56 2.70 4.16
C MET A 80 10.23 1.40 3.44
N ILE A 81 10.98 0.30 3.65
CA ILE A 81 10.73 -1.00 3.04
C ILE A 81 11.02 -2.15 4.01
N ASN A 82 10.41 -3.31 3.75
CA ASN A 82 10.76 -4.56 4.43
C ASN A 82 11.82 -5.32 3.64
N LYS A 83 12.64 -6.15 4.31
CA LYS A 83 13.71 -6.96 3.68
C LYS A 83 13.28 -7.85 2.50
N LYS A 84 11.99 -8.23 2.43
CA LYS A 84 11.44 -9.08 1.36
C LYS A 84 10.86 -8.29 0.18
N GLN A 85 10.80 -6.97 0.26
CA GLN A 85 10.15 -6.13 -0.76
C GLN A 85 11.15 -5.69 -1.83
N LYS A 86 10.75 -5.79 -3.10
CA LYS A 86 11.45 -5.15 -4.20
C LYS A 86 11.06 -3.68 -4.28
N VAL A 87 11.97 -2.83 -4.73
CA VAL A 87 11.79 -1.37 -4.72
C VAL A 87 11.80 -0.82 -6.13
N LYS A 88 10.82 0.02 -6.44
CA LYS A 88 10.80 0.82 -7.68
C LYS A 88 10.80 2.30 -7.37
N ILE A 89 11.74 3.05 -7.94
CA ILE A 89 11.78 4.52 -7.78
C ILE A 89 10.90 5.20 -8.83
N LEU A 90 10.06 6.11 -8.37
CA LEU A 90 9.04 6.84 -9.12
C LEU A 90 9.29 8.35 -9.07
N ALA A 91 8.88 9.07 -10.11
CA ALA A 91 9.26 10.46 -10.35
C ALA A 91 8.35 11.52 -9.72
N LYS A 92 7.65 11.20 -8.62
CA LYS A 92 6.79 12.22 -7.97
C LYS A 92 7.63 13.11 -7.04
N GLY A 93 7.53 14.42 -7.23
CA GLY A 93 8.28 15.42 -6.48
C GLY A 93 9.62 15.76 -7.13
N GLU A 94 10.34 16.70 -6.51
CA GLU A 94 11.61 17.21 -6.99
C GLU A 94 12.77 16.65 -6.16
N LEU A 95 13.89 16.41 -6.84
CA LEU A 95 15.14 16.00 -6.22
C LEU A 95 16.18 17.08 -6.52
N THR A 96 16.67 17.75 -5.49
CA THR A 96 17.70 18.79 -5.60
C THR A 96 19.06 18.27 -5.13
N ALA A 97 19.06 17.28 -4.23
CA ALA A 97 20.27 16.64 -3.74
C ALA A 97 20.88 15.70 -4.80
N LYS A 98 22.21 15.73 -4.92
CA LYS A 98 22.97 14.75 -5.70
C LYS A 98 23.01 13.42 -4.95
N LEU A 99 22.19 12.46 -5.40
CA LEU A 99 22.07 11.14 -4.77
C LEU A 99 22.50 10.01 -5.71
N ASN A 100 23.29 9.08 -5.17
CA ASN A 100 23.54 7.78 -5.79
C ASN A 100 22.48 6.79 -5.30
N VAL A 101 21.56 6.36 -6.17
CA VAL A 101 20.41 5.55 -5.79
C VAL A 101 20.53 4.13 -6.34
N GLU A 102 20.51 3.14 -5.43
CA GLU A 102 20.48 1.72 -5.76
C GLU A 102 19.08 1.14 -5.46
N ALA A 103 18.39 0.62 -6.48
CA ALA A 103 17.07 0.00 -6.33
C ALA A 103 16.84 -1.10 -7.37
N HIS A 104 15.75 -1.86 -7.24
CA HIS A 104 15.47 -2.99 -8.13
C HIS A 104 14.87 -2.56 -9.49
N ALA A 105 14.20 -1.42 -9.52
CA ALA A 105 13.63 -0.85 -10.73
C ALA A 105 13.51 0.66 -10.63
N PHE A 106 13.44 1.34 -11.78
CA PHE A 106 13.20 2.77 -11.87
C PHE A 106 12.16 3.05 -12.96
N SER A 107 11.40 4.14 -12.79
CA SER A 107 10.65 4.72 -13.91
C SER A 107 11.58 5.58 -14.76
N LYS A 108 11.35 5.65 -16.08
CA LYS A 108 12.19 6.42 -17.01
C LYS A 108 12.37 7.87 -16.55
N THR A 109 11.27 8.52 -16.20
CA THR A 109 11.25 9.89 -15.71
C THR A 109 12.00 10.07 -14.39
N ALA A 110 12.06 9.04 -13.53
CA ALA A 110 12.81 9.11 -12.28
C ALA A 110 14.32 8.98 -12.53
N GLN A 111 14.73 8.14 -13.48
CA GLN A 111 16.14 8.03 -13.88
C GLN A 111 16.65 9.37 -14.40
N GLU A 112 15.91 9.97 -15.34
CA GLU A 112 16.25 11.28 -15.90
C GLU A 112 16.30 12.38 -14.82
N ALA A 113 15.37 12.38 -13.86
CA ALA A 113 15.36 13.36 -12.78
C ALA A 113 16.58 13.22 -11.85
N ILE A 114 16.99 11.99 -11.54
CA ILE A 114 18.17 11.72 -10.70
C ILE A 114 19.46 12.11 -11.44
N GLU A 115 19.57 11.76 -12.72
CA GLU A 115 20.73 12.12 -13.55
C GLU A 115 20.83 13.64 -13.78
N LYS A 116 19.69 14.33 -13.96
CA LYS A 116 19.64 15.81 -14.04
C LYS A 116 20.11 16.49 -12.76
N ALA A 117 19.82 15.90 -11.59
CA ALA A 117 20.37 16.36 -10.31
C ALA A 117 21.85 15.99 -10.11
N GLY A 118 22.48 15.36 -11.11
CA GLY A 118 23.89 14.95 -11.09
C GLY A 118 24.16 13.66 -10.30
N GLY A 119 23.11 12.93 -9.94
CA GLY A 119 23.18 11.65 -9.24
C GLY A 119 23.48 10.46 -10.15
N THR A 120 23.57 9.26 -9.57
CA THR A 120 23.75 8.01 -10.32
C THR A 120 22.65 7.02 -9.99
N VAL A 121 22.28 6.21 -10.97
CA VAL A 121 21.24 5.18 -10.85
C VAL A 121 21.88 3.82 -11.03
N LYS A 122 21.67 2.91 -10.08
CA LYS A 122 22.15 1.53 -10.18
C LYS A 122 21.00 0.56 -9.91
N ILE A 123 20.84 -0.40 -10.82
CA ILE A 123 19.84 -1.46 -10.70
C ILE A 123 20.48 -2.65 -9.98
N VAL A 124 19.85 -3.10 -8.90
CA VAL A 124 20.25 -4.27 -8.13
C VAL A 124 19.24 -5.40 -8.39
N GLU A 125 19.73 -6.62 -8.61
CA GLU A 125 18.88 -7.79 -8.91
C GLU A 125 18.12 -8.34 -7.68
#